data_AF-A0A7H9ANP9-F1
#
_entry.id   AF-A0A7H9ANP9-F1
#
_cell.length_a   1.000
_cell.length_b   1.000
_cell.length_c   1.000
_cell.angle_alpha   90.00
_cell.angle_beta   90.00
_cell.angle_gamma   90.00
#
_symmetry.space_group_name_H-M   'P 1'
#
loop_
_entity.id
_entity.type
_entity.pdbx_description
1 polymer ?
#
loop_
_entity_poly.entity_id
_entity_poly.type
_entity_poly.pdbx_seq_one_letter_code
_entity_poly.pdbx_strand_id
1 'polypeptide(L)'
;MKPIKKITLTFFLMGFLVCQSQEKQKKANASSPTMGQSSNVKTKRLATTVEPNRKFSYPERELDYLMHIWEGEYDNVEQLDFDKIQLKEGQKAPHERVHASVRQFQNSNFGVGAVYVEEYRNDDPSNITRKCVYQLFPDDTEKAIRVKVFHFEDKTAVLAAGHSFDRISSLTPESEALVEGCEMILRRNGNGFLAKTVDKSCNKSTDGQQTTDYQFGITEDTFEFQEVKYDFGQRSADDEQVSAYQLEKARCFTCMLDFPNDTNGRPTVTKYYIDMYDQGGSFEFEYPDGRQMHFGMRNTWSFGMHRETFVIYIVDKATQKTLIYSWGNPGADRIGFNPGWVRVQCDLKTPGNLKLQQELRPGS
;
A
#
# COMPACT_ATOMS: atom_id res chain seq x y z
N MET A 1 -24.25 51.78 34.05
CA MET A 1 -23.20 51.55 33.04
C MET A 1 -22.08 50.75 33.68
N LYS A 2 -21.90 49.49 33.27
CA LYS A 2 -20.81 48.58 33.70
C LYS A 2 -20.09 48.10 32.43
N PRO A 3 -18.76 47.91 32.43
CA PRO A 3 -18.02 47.63 31.21
C PRO A 3 -18.15 46.17 30.78
N ILE A 4 -18.31 45.98 29.48
CA ILE A 4 -18.40 44.70 28.78
C ILE A 4 -17.01 44.08 28.74
N LYS A 5 -16.87 42.84 29.24
CA LYS A 5 -15.66 42.02 29.08
C LYS A 5 -15.57 41.56 27.62
N LYS A 6 -14.45 41.85 26.96
CA LYS A 6 -14.08 41.31 25.65
C LYS A 6 -13.89 39.79 25.75
N ILE A 7 -14.62 39.05 24.94
CA ILE A 7 -14.39 37.63 24.66
C ILE A 7 -13.36 37.58 23.54
N THR A 8 -12.15 37.11 23.86
CA THR A 8 -11.12 36.82 22.88
C THR A 8 -11.41 35.43 22.31
N LEU A 9 -11.88 35.38 21.06
CA LEU A 9 -12.12 34.14 20.33
C LEU A 9 -10.78 33.65 19.77
N THR A 10 -10.21 32.63 20.40
CA THR A 10 -9.00 31.95 19.92
C THR A 10 -9.40 31.06 18.74
N PHE A 11 -9.06 31.49 17.51
CA PHE A 11 -9.13 30.64 16.33
C PHE A 11 -8.05 29.55 16.43
N PHE A 12 -8.47 28.29 16.56
CA PHE A 12 -7.61 27.14 16.33
C PHE A 12 -7.43 26.99 14.81
N LEU A 13 -6.23 27.32 14.32
CA LEU A 13 -5.83 27.06 12.95
C LEU A 13 -5.47 25.56 12.85
N MET A 14 -6.36 24.73 12.29
CA MET A 14 -6.00 23.38 11.86
C MET A 14 -5.14 23.50 10.60
N GLY A 15 -3.85 23.18 10.72
CA GLY A 15 -2.95 23.02 9.59
C GLY A 15 -3.23 21.69 8.88
N PHE A 16 -3.87 21.75 7.72
CA PHE A 16 -3.93 20.65 6.77
C PHE A 16 -2.70 20.69 5.86
N LEU A 17 -1.93 19.61 5.85
CA LEU A 17 -0.82 19.40 4.92
C LEU A 17 -1.39 18.93 3.58
N VAL A 18 -1.52 19.89 2.67
CA VAL A 18 -1.74 19.67 1.24
C VAL A 18 -0.47 19.09 0.64
N CYS A 19 -0.56 17.96 -0.07
CA CYS A 19 0.50 17.49 -0.96
C CYS A 19 0.70 18.56 -2.04
N GLN A 20 1.84 19.26 -2.02
CA GLN A 20 2.10 20.40 -2.89
C GLN A 20 2.12 19.99 -4.38
N SER A 21 1.04 20.33 -5.08
CA SER A 21 1.00 20.42 -6.53
C SER A 21 1.85 21.62 -6.97
N GLN A 22 3.04 21.38 -7.52
CA GLN A 22 3.86 22.44 -8.12
C GLN A 22 3.31 22.85 -9.49
N GLU A 23 2.70 24.05 -9.56
CA GLU A 23 2.57 24.79 -10.81
C GLU A 23 3.96 25.28 -11.27
N LYS A 24 4.41 24.80 -12.43
CA LYS A 24 5.67 25.23 -13.06
C LYS A 24 5.53 26.64 -13.67
N GLN A 25 6.18 27.62 -13.05
CA GLN A 25 6.51 28.88 -13.72
C GLN A 25 7.64 28.67 -14.75
N LYS A 26 7.39 29.10 -16.00
CA LYS A 26 8.36 29.16 -17.09
C LYS A 26 9.54 30.08 -16.75
N LYS A 27 10.76 29.54 -16.74
CA LYS A 27 12.00 30.30 -17.01
C LYS A 27 12.98 29.48 -17.84
N ALA A 28 13.66 30.19 -18.73
CA ALA A 28 14.42 29.69 -19.88
C ALA A 28 15.81 29.13 -19.52
N ASN A 29 16.23 28.17 -20.36
CA ASN A 29 17.59 27.71 -20.64
C ASN A 29 18.50 27.40 -19.43
N ALA A 30 18.40 26.15 -18.97
CA ALA A 30 19.53 25.37 -18.51
C ALA A 30 19.43 23.99 -19.15
N SER A 31 20.53 23.53 -19.76
CA SER A 31 20.66 22.24 -20.44
C SER A 31 20.12 21.09 -19.58
N SER A 32 19.18 20.35 -20.14
CA SER A 32 18.52 19.20 -19.53
C SER A 32 19.53 18.18 -19.00
N PRO A 33 19.38 17.68 -17.76
CA PRO A 33 20.06 16.45 -17.37
C PRO A 33 19.43 15.31 -18.20
N THR A 34 20.29 14.47 -18.76
CA THR A 34 19.93 13.30 -19.55
C THR A 34 19.17 12.30 -18.67
N MET A 35 17.85 12.45 -18.55
CA MET A 35 16.97 11.49 -17.90
C MET A 35 16.71 10.33 -18.84
N GLY A 36 17.54 9.30 -18.70
CA GLY A 36 17.46 8.06 -19.47
C GLY A 36 18.22 6.90 -18.83
N GLN A 37 18.60 7.00 -17.55
CA GLN A 37 18.99 5.83 -16.78
C GLN A 37 17.77 5.36 -16.00
N SER A 38 16.93 4.59 -16.68
CA SER A 38 16.26 3.47 -16.03
C SER A 38 17.36 2.76 -15.24
N SER A 39 17.19 2.66 -13.93
CA SER A 39 17.91 1.69 -13.12
C SER A 39 17.59 0.32 -13.70
N ASN A 40 18.40 -0.09 -14.68
CA ASN A 40 18.53 -1.46 -15.16
C ASN A 40 19.21 -2.29 -14.06
N VAL A 41 18.73 -2.19 -12.82
CA VAL A 41 18.99 -3.19 -11.81
C VAL A 41 18.10 -4.36 -12.21
N LYS A 42 18.58 -5.15 -13.18
CA LYS A 42 18.13 -6.55 -13.31
C LYS A 42 18.24 -7.12 -11.91
N THR A 43 17.12 -7.36 -11.25
CA THR A 43 17.07 -8.09 -9.99
C THR A 43 17.84 -9.38 -10.22
N LYS A 44 19.06 -9.44 -9.68
CA LYS A 44 19.91 -10.62 -9.81
C LYS A 44 19.22 -11.69 -8.97
N ARG A 45 18.49 -12.60 -9.63
CA ARG A 45 17.92 -13.79 -8.98
C ARG A 45 19.04 -14.51 -8.24
N LEU A 46 18.70 -15.22 -7.16
CA LEU A 46 19.63 -16.08 -6.41
C LEU A 46 20.48 -16.94 -7.37
N ALA A 47 19.89 -17.36 -8.49
CA ALA A 47 20.53 -18.17 -9.53
C ALA A 47 21.66 -17.48 -10.32
N THR A 48 21.74 -16.15 -10.34
CA THR A 48 22.68 -15.41 -11.21
C THR A 48 24.05 -15.14 -10.60
N THR A 49 24.24 -15.48 -9.32
CA THR A 49 25.49 -15.26 -8.57
C THR A 49 26.21 -16.56 -8.19
N VAL A 50 25.76 -17.70 -8.73
CA VAL A 50 26.16 -19.03 -8.24
C VAL A 50 26.91 -19.83 -9.33
N GLU A 51 27.91 -20.60 -8.90
CA GLU A 51 28.71 -21.50 -9.74
C GLU A 51 27.84 -22.38 -10.66
N PRO A 52 28.23 -22.55 -11.93
CA PRO A 52 27.55 -23.48 -12.82
C PRO A 52 27.61 -24.89 -12.22
N ASN A 53 26.43 -25.52 -12.04
CA ASN A 53 26.15 -26.86 -11.48
C ASN A 53 25.83 -26.95 -9.98
N ARG A 54 25.73 -25.85 -9.21
CA ARG A 54 25.20 -25.96 -7.84
C ARG A 54 23.73 -26.39 -7.85
N LYS A 55 23.41 -27.44 -7.08
CA LYS A 55 22.03 -27.83 -6.79
C LYS A 55 21.51 -26.97 -5.64
N PHE A 56 20.47 -26.18 -5.90
CA PHE A 56 19.79 -25.44 -4.84
C PHE A 56 19.10 -26.39 -3.87
N SER A 57 19.13 -26.06 -2.58
CA SER A 57 18.35 -26.78 -1.58
C SER A 57 16.86 -26.49 -1.73
N TYR A 58 16.02 -27.23 -1.00
CA TYR A 58 14.57 -26.96 -1.03
C TYR A 58 14.24 -25.55 -0.50
N PRO A 59 14.73 -25.13 0.69
CA PRO A 59 14.50 -23.78 1.19
C PRO A 59 15.02 -22.66 0.27
N GLU A 60 16.12 -22.88 -0.46
CA GLU A 60 16.65 -21.89 -1.41
C GLU A 60 15.70 -21.65 -2.59
N ARG A 61 15.09 -22.71 -3.14
CA ARG A 61 14.09 -22.59 -4.22
C ARG A 61 12.80 -21.94 -3.72
N GLU A 62 12.37 -22.30 -2.52
CA GLU A 62 11.21 -21.68 -1.88
C GLU A 62 11.46 -20.19 -1.63
N LEU A 63 12.67 -19.81 -1.20
CA LEU A 63 13.04 -18.42 -1.01
C LEU A 63 13.02 -17.66 -2.34
N ASP A 64 13.61 -18.20 -3.41
CA ASP A 64 13.55 -17.57 -4.74
C ASP A 64 12.11 -17.36 -5.23
N TYR A 65 11.22 -18.33 -4.98
CA TYR A 65 9.80 -18.20 -5.31
C TYR A 65 9.08 -17.17 -4.43
N LEU A 66 9.32 -17.16 -3.11
CA LEU A 66 8.78 -16.14 -2.20
C LEU A 66 9.19 -14.73 -2.64
N MET A 67 10.48 -14.55 -2.96
CA MET A 67 11.01 -13.31 -3.52
C MET A 67 10.50 -13.01 -4.94
N HIS A 68 9.78 -13.92 -5.60
CA HIS A 68 9.09 -13.59 -6.85
C HIS A 68 7.71 -12.98 -6.59
N ILE A 69 6.99 -13.47 -5.58
CA ILE A 69 5.56 -13.17 -5.40
C ILE A 69 5.27 -12.07 -4.38
N TRP A 70 6.15 -11.84 -3.40
CA TRP A 70 5.83 -11.00 -2.23
C TRP A 70 5.94 -9.49 -2.48
N GLU A 71 6.72 -9.03 -3.46
CA GLU A 71 6.80 -7.59 -3.74
C GLU A 71 5.45 -7.06 -4.23
N GLY A 72 4.98 -5.95 -3.67
CA GLY A 72 3.71 -5.36 -4.06
C GLY A 72 3.23 -4.23 -3.16
N GLU A 73 2.07 -3.71 -3.52
CA GLU A 73 1.21 -2.87 -2.69
C GLU A 73 0.00 -3.71 -2.32
N TYR A 74 -0.51 -3.56 -1.11
CA TYR A 74 -1.60 -4.38 -0.60
C TYR A 74 -2.57 -3.51 0.22
N ASP A 75 -3.87 -3.74 0.12
CA ASP A 75 -4.90 -3.02 0.90
C ASP A 75 -6.07 -3.96 1.26
N ASN A 76 -6.70 -3.76 2.42
CA ASN A 76 -7.84 -4.56 2.91
C ASN A 76 -9.21 -3.88 2.70
N VAL A 77 -9.34 -2.95 1.74
CA VAL A 77 -10.60 -2.20 1.54
C VAL A 77 -11.83 -3.09 1.37
N GLU A 78 -11.69 -4.23 0.70
CA GLU A 78 -12.79 -5.17 0.46
C GLU A 78 -13.25 -5.82 1.78
N GLN A 79 -12.31 -6.18 2.66
CA GLN A 79 -12.60 -6.66 4.01
C GLN A 79 -13.43 -5.64 4.79
N LEU A 80 -13.11 -4.35 4.68
CA LEU A 80 -13.87 -3.29 5.36
C LEU A 80 -15.29 -3.16 4.86
N ASP A 81 -15.51 -3.34 3.56
CA ASP A 81 -16.85 -3.27 2.99
C ASP A 81 -17.71 -4.44 3.49
N PHE A 82 -17.15 -5.64 3.64
CA PHE A 82 -17.85 -6.76 4.28
C PHE A 82 -18.07 -6.56 5.77
N ASP A 83 -17.08 -6.04 6.50
CA ASP A 83 -17.21 -5.72 7.92
C ASP A 83 -18.40 -4.76 8.14
N LYS A 84 -18.53 -3.70 7.31
CA LYS A 84 -19.65 -2.75 7.40
C LYS A 84 -21.00 -3.43 7.19
N ILE A 85 -21.10 -4.39 6.27
CA ILE A 85 -22.35 -5.12 5.98
C ILE A 85 -22.71 -6.06 7.12
N GLN A 86 -21.71 -6.69 7.75
CA GLN A 86 -21.91 -7.66 8.83
C GLN A 86 -22.07 -7.00 10.21
N LEU A 87 -21.72 -5.72 10.33
CA LEU A 87 -21.75 -4.97 11.57
C LEU A 87 -23.17 -4.90 12.14
N LYS A 88 -23.35 -5.38 13.37
CA LYS A 88 -24.62 -5.23 14.10
C LYS A 88 -24.68 -3.85 14.77
N GLU A 89 -25.90 -3.37 15.00
CA GLU A 89 -26.13 -2.11 15.71
C GLU A 89 -25.41 -2.09 17.06
N GLY A 90 -24.67 -1.01 17.34
CA GLY A 90 -23.89 -0.83 18.57
C GLY A 90 -22.53 -1.53 18.60
N GLN A 91 -22.16 -2.30 17.57
CA GLN A 91 -20.82 -2.89 17.46
C GLN A 91 -19.82 -1.92 16.81
N LYS A 92 -18.54 -2.11 17.13
CA LYS A 92 -17.43 -1.45 16.43
C LYS A 92 -16.95 -2.36 15.31
N ALA A 93 -16.53 -1.75 14.19
CA ALA A 93 -15.88 -2.50 13.13
C ALA A 93 -14.62 -3.21 13.69
N PRO A 94 -14.42 -4.50 13.37
CA PRO A 94 -13.29 -5.25 13.91
C PRO A 94 -11.96 -4.86 13.27
N HIS A 95 -11.96 -4.45 12.00
CA HIS A 95 -10.76 -4.02 11.28
C HIS A 95 -10.78 -2.52 10.95
N GLU A 96 -9.59 -1.94 10.96
CA GLU A 96 -9.30 -0.65 10.34
C GLU A 96 -8.73 -0.83 8.94
N ARG A 97 -8.67 0.24 8.13
CA ARG A 97 -8.02 0.16 6.83
C ARG A 97 -6.53 0.04 7.01
N VAL A 98 -5.93 -0.90 6.30
CA VAL A 98 -4.50 -1.14 6.25
C VAL A 98 -4.05 -1.09 4.81
N HIS A 99 -3.03 -0.29 4.55
CA HIS A 99 -2.24 -0.38 3.34
C HIS A 99 -0.84 -0.85 3.71
N ALA A 100 -0.28 -1.77 2.93
CA ALA A 100 1.06 -2.30 3.11
C ALA A 100 1.86 -2.20 1.80
N SER A 101 3.02 -1.56 1.86
CA SER A 101 4.00 -1.52 0.78
C SER A 101 5.13 -2.49 1.11
N VAL A 102 5.35 -3.45 0.22
CA VAL A 102 6.43 -4.45 0.32
C VAL A 102 7.42 -4.19 -0.80
N ARG A 103 8.70 -3.99 -0.45
CA ARG A 103 9.78 -3.77 -1.42
C ARG A 103 10.98 -4.66 -1.16
N GLN A 104 11.45 -5.33 -2.19
CA GLN A 104 12.67 -6.11 -2.11
C GLN A 104 13.86 -5.21 -2.33
N PHE A 105 14.97 -5.59 -1.70
CA PHE A 105 16.21 -4.89 -1.94
C PHE A 105 17.40 -5.82 -1.84
N GLN A 106 18.45 -5.45 -2.56
CA GLN A 106 19.68 -6.20 -2.62
C GLN A 106 20.71 -5.51 -1.74
N ASN A 107 21.11 -6.20 -0.69
CA ASN A 107 22.11 -5.72 0.25
C ASN A 107 22.85 -6.91 0.85
N SER A 108 24.16 -6.98 0.62
CA SER A 108 25.00 -8.09 1.08
C SER A 108 25.00 -8.26 2.60
N ASN A 109 24.76 -7.20 3.37
CA ASN A 109 24.69 -7.25 4.83
C ASN A 109 23.42 -7.95 5.33
N PHE A 110 22.34 -7.91 4.53
CA PHE A 110 21.12 -8.65 4.83
C PHE A 110 21.09 -10.05 4.20
N GLY A 111 22.15 -10.46 3.48
CA GLY A 111 22.26 -11.79 2.91
C GLY A 111 21.47 -11.95 1.61
N VAL A 112 20.87 -13.12 1.42
CA VAL A 112 20.32 -13.55 0.12
C VAL A 112 18.87 -13.12 -0.11
N GLY A 113 18.14 -12.71 0.94
CA GLY A 113 16.77 -12.22 0.85
C GLY A 113 16.54 -11.12 1.88
N ALA A 114 16.09 -9.95 1.39
CA ALA A 114 15.74 -8.83 2.25
C ALA A 114 14.50 -8.11 1.68
N VAL A 115 13.56 -7.84 2.57
CA VAL A 115 12.30 -7.17 2.24
C VAL A 115 12.08 -6.03 3.23
N TYR A 116 11.77 -4.85 2.72
CA TYR A 116 11.25 -3.75 3.51
C TYR A 116 9.72 -3.77 3.47
N VAL A 117 9.10 -3.58 4.63
CA VAL A 117 7.66 -3.46 4.78
C VAL A 117 7.32 -2.17 5.49
N GLU A 118 6.41 -1.40 4.91
CA GLU A 118 5.83 -0.19 5.48
C GLU A 118 4.31 -0.32 5.45
N GLU A 119 3.67 -0.13 6.59
CA GLU A 119 2.22 -0.17 6.72
C GLU A 119 1.69 1.12 7.33
N TYR A 120 0.59 1.61 6.77
CA TYR A 120 -0.13 2.75 7.30
C TYR A 120 -1.62 2.47 7.43
N ARG A 121 -2.33 3.30 8.18
CA ARG A 121 -3.74 3.09 8.53
C ARG A 121 -4.66 4.17 7.98
N ASN A 122 -5.90 3.78 7.73
CA ASN A 122 -7.02 4.68 7.42
C ASN A 122 -6.78 5.62 6.23
N ASP A 123 -6.01 5.14 5.25
CA ASP A 123 -5.59 5.91 4.07
C ASP A 123 -4.78 7.17 4.41
N ASP A 124 -4.11 7.20 5.57
CA ASP A 124 -3.26 8.28 6.02
C ASP A 124 -1.78 7.85 6.00
N PRO A 125 -1.01 8.25 4.97
CA PRO A 125 0.42 7.95 4.85
C PRO A 125 1.28 8.42 6.03
N SER A 126 0.80 9.36 6.86
CA SER A 126 1.53 9.81 8.04
C SER A 126 1.33 8.89 9.25
N ASN A 127 0.29 8.05 9.23
CA ASN A 127 -0.02 7.10 10.29
C ASN A 127 0.64 5.74 10.06
N ILE A 128 1.98 5.73 10.06
CA ILE A 128 2.76 4.50 9.94
C ILE A 128 2.65 3.68 11.23
N THR A 129 2.08 2.48 11.13
CA THR A 129 1.97 1.56 12.26
C THR A 129 3.09 0.54 12.29
N ARG A 130 3.56 0.10 11.11
CA ARG A 130 4.67 -0.83 10.97
C ARG A 130 5.67 -0.31 9.93
N LYS A 131 6.94 -0.40 10.30
CA LYS A 131 8.07 -0.16 9.42
C LYS A 131 9.17 -1.13 9.84
N CYS A 132 9.53 -2.06 8.96
CA CYS A 132 10.53 -3.07 9.28
C CYS A 132 11.30 -3.58 8.05
N VAL A 133 12.42 -4.22 8.31
CA VAL A 133 13.14 -5.09 7.37
C VAL A 133 12.96 -6.53 7.82
N TYR A 134 12.55 -7.40 6.91
CA TYR A 134 12.63 -8.85 7.04
C TYR A 134 13.90 -9.33 6.36
N GLN A 135 14.76 -9.99 7.13
CA GLN A 135 15.93 -10.69 6.64
C GLN A 135 15.60 -12.17 6.52
N LEU A 136 15.79 -12.74 5.33
CA LEU A 136 15.34 -14.09 4.99
C LEU A 136 16.50 -15.02 4.65
N PHE A 137 16.49 -16.19 5.27
CA PHE A 137 17.54 -17.20 5.08
C PHE A 137 16.96 -18.59 4.83
N PRO A 138 17.51 -19.36 3.88
CA PRO A 138 17.21 -20.78 3.79
C PRO A 138 17.75 -21.51 5.03
N ASP A 139 16.90 -22.25 5.72
CA ASP A 139 17.27 -23.10 6.87
C ASP A 139 17.06 -24.57 6.50
N ASP A 140 18.16 -25.22 6.11
CA ASP A 140 18.16 -26.62 5.68
C ASP A 140 17.94 -27.62 6.81
N THR A 141 18.19 -27.23 8.07
CA THR A 141 17.91 -28.06 9.24
C THR A 141 16.42 -28.06 9.52
N GLU A 142 15.81 -26.86 9.54
CA GLU A 142 14.38 -26.70 9.74
C GLU A 142 13.54 -27.08 8.51
N LYS A 143 14.15 -27.18 7.33
CA LYS A 143 13.44 -27.31 6.04
C LYS A 143 12.43 -26.18 5.84
N ALA A 144 12.86 -24.95 6.13
CA ALA A 144 12.04 -23.75 6.10
C ALA A 144 12.86 -22.52 5.71
N ILE A 145 12.20 -21.37 5.59
CA ILE A 145 12.86 -20.07 5.50
C ILE A 145 12.81 -19.45 6.90
N ARG A 146 13.97 -19.12 7.46
CA ARG A 146 14.07 -18.36 8.71
C ARG A 146 13.97 -16.87 8.40
N VAL A 147 13.18 -16.16 9.18
CA VAL A 147 12.98 -14.72 9.06
C VAL A 147 13.44 -14.06 10.35
N LYS A 148 14.35 -13.10 10.24
CA LYS A 148 14.66 -12.15 11.31
C LYS A 148 13.99 -10.81 11.01
N VAL A 149 13.34 -10.25 12.01
CA VAL A 149 12.65 -8.96 11.89
C VAL A 149 13.50 -7.86 12.50
N PHE A 150 13.70 -6.76 11.78
CA PHE A 150 14.33 -5.54 12.28
C PHE A 150 13.33 -4.39 12.15
N HIS A 151 12.93 -3.80 13.27
CA HIS A 151 12.01 -2.66 13.30
C HIS A 151 12.77 -1.35 13.20
N PHE A 152 12.17 -0.33 12.61
CA PHE A 152 12.72 1.02 12.66
C PHE A 152 12.31 1.71 13.96
N GLU A 153 13.24 2.44 14.59
CA GLU A 153 12.91 3.31 15.72
C GLU A 153 12.02 4.48 15.29
N ASP A 154 12.33 5.08 14.14
CA ASP A 154 11.48 6.08 13.52
C ASP A 154 10.32 5.42 12.75
N LYS A 155 9.14 6.04 12.83
CA LYS A 155 7.98 5.68 12.01
C LYS A 155 7.69 6.74 10.96
N THR A 156 8.72 7.41 10.45
CA THR A 156 8.54 8.38 9.38
C THR A 156 8.32 7.62 8.08
N ALA A 157 7.25 7.95 7.36
CA ALA A 157 6.92 7.35 6.07
C ALA A 157 8.05 7.54 5.06
N VAL A 158 8.36 6.49 4.30
CA VAL A 158 9.32 6.53 3.20
C VAL A 158 8.59 6.27 1.90
N LEU A 159 8.01 5.09 1.74
CA LEU A 159 7.34 4.71 0.50
C LEU A 159 6.01 5.43 0.34
N ALA A 160 5.20 5.49 1.39
CA ALA A 160 3.90 6.15 1.39
C ALA A 160 4.03 7.68 1.18
N ALA A 161 5.17 8.27 1.56
CA ALA A 161 5.49 9.68 1.30
C ALA A 161 6.16 9.92 -0.08
N GLY A 162 6.36 8.87 -0.89
CA GLY A 162 7.02 8.96 -2.19
C GLY A 162 8.52 9.31 -2.11
N HIS A 163 9.17 9.08 -0.97
CA HIS A 163 10.59 9.32 -0.78
C HIS A 163 11.46 8.22 -1.41
N SER A 164 12.73 8.54 -1.67
CA SER A 164 13.67 7.57 -2.21
C SER A 164 13.93 6.44 -1.22
N PHE A 165 13.93 5.21 -1.75
CA PHE A 165 14.22 3.97 -1.04
C PHE A 165 15.73 3.69 -0.90
N ASP A 166 16.60 4.49 -1.53
CA ASP A 166 18.04 4.21 -1.63
C ASP A 166 18.72 4.06 -0.27
N ARG A 167 18.33 4.88 0.72
CA ARG A 167 18.91 4.82 2.08
C ARG A 167 18.65 3.48 2.77
N ILE A 168 17.47 2.91 2.58
CA ILE A 168 17.09 1.60 3.16
C ILE A 168 17.99 0.51 2.58
N SER A 169 18.26 0.59 1.27
CA SER A 169 19.12 -0.39 0.58
C SER A 169 20.57 -0.40 1.06
N SER A 170 21.02 0.64 1.79
CA SER A 170 22.38 0.73 2.36
C SER A 170 22.52 0.29 3.83
N LEU A 171 21.42 -0.06 4.51
CA LEU A 171 21.44 -0.40 5.94
C LEU A 171 22.25 -1.68 6.22
N THR A 172 22.62 -1.88 7.47
CA THR A 172 23.12 -3.16 8.00
C THR A 172 22.27 -3.59 9.19
N PRO A 173 22.27 -4.86 9.59
CA PRO A 173 21.58 -5.32 10.81
C PRO A 173 21.95 -4.53 12.07
N GLU A 174 23.15 -3.96 12.14
CA GLU A 174 23.69 -3.18 13.27
C GLU A 174 23.47 -1.67 13.13
N SER A 175 22.73 -1.22 12.11
CA SER A 175 22.44 0.20 11.94
C SER A 175 21.63 0.76 13.10
N GLU A 176 22.03 1.91 13.63
CA GLU A 176 21.38 2.55 14.79
C GLU A 176 19.87 2.81 14.59
N ALA A 177 19.42 2.94 13.34
CA ALA A 177 18.01 3.11 13.03
C ALA A 177 17.14 1.85 13.24
N LEU A 178 17.77 0.68 13.46
CA LEU A 178 17.13 -0.62 13.54
C LEU A 178 17.20 -1.22 14.95
N VAL A 179 16.10 -1.83 15.36
CA VAL A 179 15.97 -2.62 16.58
C VAL A 179 15.60 -4.04 16.20
N GLU A 180 16.40 -5.02 16.66
CA GLU A 180 16.10 -6.43 16.45
C GLU A 180 14.77 -6.80 17.12
N GLY A 181 13.88 -7.40 16.34
CA GLY A 181 12.58 -7.88 16.76
C GLY A 181 12.58 -9.38 16.99
N CYS A 182 11.55 -10.05 16.48
CA CYS A 182 11.38 -11.48 16.67
C CYS A 182 11.96 -12.32 15.53
N GLU A 183 12.10 -13.63 15.79
CA GLU A 183 12.37 -14.62 14.76
C GLU A 183 11.11 -15.39 14.37
N MET A 184 11.00 -15.70 13.09
CA MET A 184 9.88 -16.43 12.52
C MET A 184 10.35 -17.55 11.60
N ILE A 185 9.52 -18.59 11.49
CA ILE A 185 9.71 -19.68 10.54
C ILE A 185 8.61 -19.59 9.50
N LEU A 186 9.03 -19.46 8.25
CA LEU A 186 8.17 -19.36 7.08
C LEU A 186 8.24 -20.67 6.30
N ARG A 187 7.09 -21.30 6.08
CA ARG A 187 6.96 -22.58 5.36
C ARG A 187 5.95 -22.46 4.23
N ARG A 188 6.15 -23.27 3.19
CA ARG A 188 5.15 -23.49 2.14
C ARG A 188 3.83 -23.92 2.79
N ASN A 189 2.73 -23.26 2.41
CA ASN A 189 1.38 -23.58 2.82
C ASN A 189 0.46 -23.50 1.60
N GLY A 190 0.17 -24.64 0.97
CA GLY A 190 -0.62 -24.69 -0.27
C GLY A 190 0.05 -23.95 -1.44
N ASN A 191 -0.65 -22.95 -1.99
CA ASN A 191 -0.14 -22.10 -3.08
C ASN A 191 0.77 -20.95 -2.59
N GLY A 192 0.86 -20.72 -1.29
CA GLY A 192 1.62 -19.62 -0.71
C GLY A 192 2.54 -20.05 0.44
N PHE A 193 2.74 -19.14 1.37
CA PHE A 193 3.59 -19.29 2.54
C PHE A 193 2.87 -18.84 3.80
N LEU A 194 3.24 -19.45 4.93
CA LEU A 194 2.79 -19.04 6.27
C LEU A 194 4.01 -18.89 7.16
N ALA A 195 4.15 -17.70 7.75
CA ALA A 195 5.14 -17.39 8.77
C ALA A 195 4.50 -17.41 10.17
N LYS A 196 5.20 -18.02 11.11
CA LYS A 196 4.84 -18.03 12.54
C LYS A 196 6.06 -17.70 13.38
N THR A 197 5.87 -17.00 14.49
CA THR A 197 6.99 -16.76 15.42
C THR A 197 7.48 -18.08 16.04
N VAL A 198 8.79 -18.19 16.28
CA VAL A 198 9.39 -19.40 16.87
C VAL A 198 8.87 -19.64 18.30
N ASP A 199 8.82 -18.58 19.11
CA ASP A 199 8.53 -18.65 20.55
C ASP A 199 7.19 -18.00 20.94
N LYS A 200 6.28 -17.77 19.97
CA LYS A 200 4.97 -17.13 20.20
C LYS A 200 5.06 -15.72 20.82
N SER A 201 6.18 -15.03 20.62
CA SER A 201 6.43 -13.77 21.31
C SER A 201 7.15 -12.76 20.43
N CYS A 202 6.43 -12.15 19.49
CA CYS A 202 6.97 -10.98 18.81
C CYS A 202 6.95 -9.75 19.73
N ASN A 203 5.95 -9.66 20.61
CA ASN A 203 5.88 -8.68 21.69
C ASN A 203 5.61 -9.40 23.02
N LYS A 204 6.26 -8.95 24.09
CA LYS A 204 5.98 -9.35 25.48
C LYS A 204 5.66 -8.11 26.29
N SER A 205 4.62 -8.17 27.13
CA SER A 205 4.39 -7.15 28.15
C SER A 205 5.58 -7.11 29.13
N THR A 206 5.75 -5.99 29.83
CA THR A 206 6.85 -5.78 30.78
C THR A 206 6.87 -6.83 31.91
N ASP A 207 5.69 -7.34 32.28
CA ASP A 207 5.52 -8.42 33.28
C ASP A 207 5.63 -9.84 32.67
N GLY A 208 5.75 -9.95 31.35
CA GLY A 208 5.85 -11.20 30.61
C GLY A 208 4.56 -12.04 30.58
N GLN A 209 3.45 -11.53 31.12
CA GLN A 209 2.19 -12.27 31.23
C GLN A 209 1.43 -12.31 29.91
N GLN A 210 1.51 -11.22 29.14
CA GLN A 210 0.88 -11.11 27.83
C GLN A 210 1.93 -11.22 26.73
N THR A 211 1.66 -12.11 25.78
CA THR A 211 2.51 -12.31 24.61
C THR A 211 1.68 -12.26 23.33
N THR A 212 2.29 -11.79 22.25
CA THR A 212 1.65 -11.75 20.93
C THR A 212 2.43 -12.61 19.96
N ASP A 213 1.75 -13.60 19.37
CA ASP A 213 2.25 -14.35 18.24
C ASP A 213 1.82 -13.65 16.96
N TYR A 214 2.79 -13.11 16.23
CA TYR A 214 2.56 -12.49 14.94
C TYR A 214 2.64 -13.55 13.85
N GLN A 215 1.60 -13.64 13.02
CA GLN A 215 1.55 -14.59 11.90
C GLN A 215 1.24 -13.83 10.62
N PHE A 216 1.85 -14.23 9.51
CA PHE A 216 1.48 -13.69 8.21
C PHE A 216 1.51 -14.75 7.10
N GLY A 217 0.57 -14.61 6.18
CA GLY A 217 0.40 -15.44 4.98
C GLY A 217 0.71 -14.64 3.73
N ILE A 218 1.37 -15.27 2.75
CA ILE A 218 1.71 -14.64 1.48
C ILE A 218 1.32 -15.57 0.35
N THR A 219 0.54 -15.05 -0.59
CA THR A 219 0.27 -15.69 -1.88
C THR A 219 0.73 -14.76 -3.02
N GLU A 220 0.42 -15.12 -4.27
CA GLU A 220 0.66 -14.22 -5.41
C GLU A 220 -0.17 -12.94 -5.33
N ASP A 221 -1.39 -13.05 -4.78
CA ASP A 221 -2.41 -12.00 -4.82
C ASP A 221 -2.78 -11.47 -3.43
N THR A 222 -2.29 -12.07 -2.35
CA THR A 222 -2.67 -11.67 -0.98
C THR A 222 -1.49 -11.56 -0.02
N PHE A 223 -1.62 -10.63 0.92
CA PHE A 223 -0.79 -10.54 2.11
C PHE A 223 -1.73 -10.48 3.31
N GLU A 224 -1.69 -11.51 4.15
CA GLU A 224 -2.58 -11.62 5.31
C GLU A 224 -1.76 -11.57 6.58
N PHE A 225 -2.28 -10.97 7.64
CA PHE A 225 -1.62 -11.06 8.94
C PHE A 225 -2.57 -11.07 10.11
N GLN A 226 -2.14 -11.67 11.21
CA GLN A 226 -2.86 -11.72 12.46
C GLN A 226 -1.91 -11.59 13.65
N GLU A 227 -2.39 -10.92 14.69
CA GLU A 227 -1.76 -10.89 16.01
C GLU A 227 -2.60 -11.74 16.96
N VAL A 228 -2.09 -12.92 17.31
CA VAL A 228 -2.76 -13.81 18.25
C VAL A 228 -2.27 -13.50 19.66
N LYS A 229 -3.19 -13.05 20.51
CA LYS A 229 -2.89 -12.70 21.90
C LYS A 229 -2.94 -13.93 22.80
N TYR A 230 -1.96 -14.00 23.69
CA TYR A 230 -1.88 -14.98 24.76
C TYR A 230 -1.78 -14.27 26.10
N ASP A 231 -2.56 -14.72 27.08
CA ASP A 231 -2.52 -14.28 28.48
C ASP A 231 -2.13 -15.47 29.37
N PHE A 232 -1.08 -15.29 30.19
CA PHE A 232 -0.46 -16.36 30.98
C PHE A 232 -0.15 -17.64 30.17
N GLY A 233 0.23 -17.47 28.90
CA GLY A 233 0.53 -18.57 27.97
C GLY A 233 -0.71 -19.28 27.40
N GLN A 234 -1.92 -18.87 27.78
CA GLN A 234 -3.18 -19.35 27.21
C GLN A 234 -3.67 -18.39 26.13
N ARG A 235 -4.19 -18.92 25.03
CA ARG A 235 -4.74 -18.08 23.95
C ARG A 235 -5.98 -17.34 24.47
N SER A 236 -6.04 -16.02 24.28
CA SER A 236 -7.22 -15.22 24.62
C SER A 236 -8.44 -15.66 23.81
N ALA A 237 -9.65 -15.42 24.33
CA ALA A 237 -10.91 -15.83 23.73
C ALA A 237 -11.11 -15.22 22.33
N ASP A 238 -11.83 -15.90 21.44
CA ASP A 238 -11.96 -15.49 20.03
C ASP A 238 -12.62 -14.11 19.85
N ASP A 239 -13.50 -13.71 20.76
CA ASP A 239 -14.15 -12.40 20.78
C ASP A 239 -13.21 -11.26 21.25
N GLU A 240 -12.08 -11.60 21.84
CA GLU A 240 -10.99 -10.67 22.20
C GLU A 240 -9.89 -10.61 21.14
N GLN A 241 -9.94 -11.52 20.15
CA GLN A 241 -9.01 -11.56 19.03
C GLN A 241 -9.59 -10.77 17.85
N VAL A 242 -8.73 -10.04 17.16
CA VAL A 242 -9.05 -9.56 15.83
C VAL A 242 -8.73 -10.70 14.86
N SER A 243 -9.63 -11.00 13.94
CA SER A 243 -9.35 -11.94 12.86
C SER A 243 -8.19 -11.44 11.98
N ALA A 244 -7.71 -12.27 11.07
CA ALA A 244 -6.65 -11.85 10.17
C ALA A 244 -7.07 -10.65 9.32
N TYR A 245 -6.19 -9.67 9.20
CA TYR A 245 -6.28 -8.65 8.16
C TYR A 245 -6.02 -9.33 6.82
N GLN A 246 -6.92 -9.11 5.86
CA GLN A 246 -6.87 -9.73 4.54
C GLN A 246 -6.60 -8.64 3.50
N LEU A 247 -5.35 -8.48 3.10
CA LEU A 247 -4.98 -7.46 2.14
C LEU A 247 -4.82 -8.11 0.76
N GLU A 248 -5.50 -7.53 -0.22
CA GLU A 248 -5.38 -7.90 -1.62
C GLU A 248 -4.27 -7.09 -2.28
N LYS A 249 -3.54 -7.74 -3.18
CA LYS A 249 -2.48 -7.10 -3.95
C LYS A 249 -3.09 -6.09 -4.92
N ALA A 250 -2.60 -4.86 -4.82
CA ALA A 250 -3.09 -3.72 -5.56
C ALA A 250 -2.21 -3.45 -6.79
N ARG A 251 -2.86 -3.08 -7.87
CA ARG A 251 -2.23 -2.59 -9.10
C ARG A 251 -2.36 -1.06 -9.13
N CYS A 252 -1.27 -0.40 -9.50
CA CYS A 252 -1.26 1.05 -9.64
C CYS A 252 -1.77 1.44 -11.03
N PHE A 253 -2.70 2.37 -11.08
CA PHE A 253 -3.20 3.05 -12.28
C PHE A 253 -2.79 4.51 -12.25
N THR A 254 -2.64 5.10 -13.42
CA THR A 254 -2.44 6.53 -13.58
C THR A 254 -3.62 7.12 -14.34
N CYS A 255 -4.31 8.05 -13.69
CA CYS A 255 -5.60 8.56 -14.08
C CYS A 255 -5.55 10.02 -14.51
N MET A 256 -6.52 10.38 -15.34
CA MET A 256 -6.77 11.73 -15.82
C MET A 256 -8.24 12.08 -15.61
N LEU A 257 -8.48 13.29 -15.09
CA LEU A 257 -9.80 13.91 -14.96
C LEU A 257 -9.84 15.18 -15.80
N ASP A 258 -10.61 15.16 -16.88
CA ASP A 258 -10.89 16.30 -17.76
C ASP A 258 -12.27 16.89 -17.41
N PHE A 259 -12.36 18.22 -17.36
CA PHE A 259 -13.63 18.96 -17.17
C PHE A 259 -13.98 19.73 -18.44
N PRO A 260 -14.82 19.17 -19.34
CA PRO A 260 -15.20 19.82 -20.60
C PRO A 260 -15.92 21.16 -20.40
N ASN A 261 -15.77 22.10 -21.35
CA ASN A 261 -16.69 23.22 -21.46
C ASN A 261 -17.97 22.84 -22.21
N ASP A 262 -19.00 23.66 -22.02
CA ASP A 262 -20.31 23.48 -22.63
C ASP A 262 -20.36 23.84 -24.14
N THR A 263 -19.32 24.48 -24.68
CA THR A 263 -19.36 25.10 -26.03
C THR A 263 -18.66 24.30 -27.11
N ASN A 264 -17.59 23.56 -26.81
CA ASN A 264 -16.85 22.75 -27.78
C ASN A 264 -16.31 21.42 -27.23
N GLY A 265 -16.65 21.07 -25.98
CA GLY A 265 -16.21 19.83 -25.34
C GLY A 265 -14.71 19.77 -25.05
N ARG A 266 -13.96 20.86 -25.26
CA ARG A 266 -12.55 20.92 -24.85
C ARG A 266 -12.49 21.11 -23.33
N PRO A 267 -11.56 20.42 -22.64
CA PRO A 267 -11.42 20.60 -21.21
C PRO A 267 -10.98 22.02 -20.87
N THR A 268 -11.62 22.63 -19.88
CA THR A 268 -11.21 23.91 -19.28
C THR A 268 -10.13 23.70 -18.23
N VAL A 269 -10.20 22.58 -17.52
CA VAL A 269 -9.26 22.16 -16.49
C VAL A 269 -9.04 20.66 -16.67
N THR A 270 -7.79 20.23 -16.50
CA THR A 270 -7.44 18.81 -16.45
C THR A 270 -6.56 18.55 -15.24
N LYS A 271 -6.84 17.45 -14.54
CA LYS A 271 -5.94 16.86 -13.55
C LYS A 271 -5.27 15.64 -14.19
N TYR A 272 -3.94 15.61 -14.19
CA TYR A 272 -3.11 14.59 -14.84
C TYR A 272 -2.32 13.79 -13.80
N TYR A 273 -1.86 12.60 -14.20
CA TYR A 273 -0.93 11.76 -13.44
C TYR A 273 -1.40 11.46 -12.02
N ILE A 274 -2.71 11.22 -11.86
CA ILE A 274 -3.30 10.85 -10.58
C ILE A 274 -3.05 9.36 -10.38
N ASP A 275 -2.10 9.01 -9.53
CA ASP A 275 -1.83 7.61 -9.22
C ASP A 275 -2.87 7.07 -8.23
N MET A 276 -3.50 5.94 -8.56
CA MET A 276 -4.53 5.31 -7.75
C MET A 276 -4.37 3.80 -7.79
N TYR A 277 -4.62 3.14 -6.66
CA TYR A 277 -4.63 1.70 -6.57
C TYR A 277 -6.02 1.15 -6.83
N ASP A 278 -6.10 -0.02 -7.48
CA ASP A 278 -7.36 -0.71 -7.71
C ASP A 278 -7.88 -1.50 -6.51
N GLN A 279 -7.23 -1.40 -5.35
CA GLN A 279 -7.73 -1.92 -4.08
C GLN A 279 -8.06 -0.75 -3.14
N GLY A 280 -8.98 0.13 -3.58
CA GLY A 280 -9.51 1.22 -2.75
C GLY A 280 -8.82 2.56 -2.91
N GLY A 281 -8.06 2.77 -3.98
CA GLY A 281 -7.43 4.06 -4.27
C GLY A 281 -8.47 5.16 -4.45
N SER A 282 -8.14 6.37 -3.98
CA SER A 282 -9.03 7.53 -4.09
C SER A 282 -8.32 8.83 -4.44
N PHE A 283 -9.07 9.78 -4.99
CA PHE A 283 -8.61 11.13 -5.29
C PHE A 283 -9.71 12.15 -5.04
N GLU A 284 -9.44 13.12 -4.18
CA GLU A 284 -10.35 14.23 -3.92
C GLU A 284 -10.10 15.39 -4.87
N PHE A 285 -11.17 16.02 -5.34
CA PHE A 285 -11.07 17.18 -6.21
C PHE A 285 -12.26 18.13 -6.05
N GLU A 286 -12.01 19.41 -6.30
CA GLU A 286 -13.05 20.40 -6.47
C GLU A 286 -13.47 20.45 -7.94
N TYR A 287 -14.76 20.26 -8.20
CA TYR A 287 -15.35 20.45 -9.52
C TYR A 287 -15.47 21.95 -9.82
N PRO A 288 -15.41 22.41 -11.10
CA PRO A 288 -15.43 23.84 -11.43
C PRO A 288 -16.60 24.68 -10.90
N ASP A 289 -17.69 24.05 -10.45
CA ASP A 289 -18.82 24.73 -9.78
C ASP A 289 -18.68 24.87 -8.25
N GLY A 290 -17.54 24.47 -7.69
CA GLY A 290 -17.20 24.54 -6.27
C GLY A 290 -17.57 23.29 -5.45
N ARG A 291 -18.22 22.29 -6.05
CA ARG A 291 -18.53 21.03 -5.33
C ARG A 291 -17.27 20.23 -5.03
N GLN A 292 -17.17 19.75 -3.80
CA GLN A 292 -16.13 18.80 -3.39
C GLN A 292 -16.56 17.38 -3.77
N MET A 293 -15.74 16.71 -4.57
CA MET A 293 -16.01 15.39 -5.10
C MET A 293 -14.87 14.42 -4.75
N HIS A 294 -15.22 13.14 -4.78
CA HIS A 294 -14.31 12.04 -4.53
C HIS A 294 -14.37 11.09 -5.73
N PHE A 295 -13.23 10.86 -6.37
CA PHE A 295 -13.05 9.83 -7.38
C PHE A 295 -12.46 8.58 -6.71
N GLY A 296 -13.11 7.44 -6.86
CA GLY A 296 -12.68 6.17 -6.27
C GLY A 296 -12.49 5.07 -7.31
N MET A 297 -11.60 4.14 -6.99
CA MET A 297 -11.27 2.97 -7.80
C MET A 297 -11.20 1.72 -6.92
N ARG A 298 -11.82 0.63 -7.35
CA ARG A 298 -11.78 -0.65 -6.64
C ARG A 298 -12.04 -1.86 -7.55
N ASN A 299 -11.36 -2.96 -7.31
CA ASN A 299 -11.89 -4.29 -7.55
C ASN A 299 -12.76 -4.66 -6.37
N THR A 300 -13.91 -5.24 -6.64
CA THR A 300 -14.83 -5.65 -5.58
C THR A 300 -15.60 -6.90 -5.99
N TRP A 301 -15.90 -7.75 -5.02
CA TRP A 301 -16.70 -8.94 -5.24
C TRP A 301 -18.17 -8.56 -5.39
N SER A 302 -18.76 -8.93 -6.51
CA SER A 302 -20.17 -8.65 -6.76
C SER A 302 -21.07 -9.78 -6.28
N PHE A 303 -21.77 -9.53 -5.17
CA PHE A 303 -22.79 -10.42 -4.63
C PHE A 303 -23.84 -10.81 -5.69
N GLY A 304 -24.20 -12.08 -5.73
CA GLY A 304 -25.22 -12.61 -6.66
C GLY A 304 -24.77 -12.75 -8.12
N MET A 305 -23.67 -12.08 -8.53
CA MET A 305 -23.06 -12.27 -9.85
C MET A 305 -21.88 -13.25 -9.84
N HIS A 306 -21.41 -13.63 -8.64
CA HIS A 306 -20.37 -14.65 -8.42
C HIS A 306 -19.07 -14.33 -9.18
N ARG A 307 -18.68 -13.05 -9.19
CA ARG A 307 -17.48 -12.56 -9.88
C ARG A 307 -16.99 -11.26 -9.26
N GLU A 308 -15.70 -11.02 -9.40
CA GLU A 308 -15.10 -9.71 -9.19
C GLU A 308 -15.48 -8.73 -10.29
N THR A 309 -15.50 -7.45 -9.96
CA THR A 309 -15.78 -6.36 -10.88
C THR A 309 -14.83 -5.21 -10.61
N PHE A 310 -14.16 -4.72 -11.65
CA PHE A 310 -13.37 -3.50 -11.56
C PHE A 310 -14.28 -2.29 -11.72
N VAL A 311 -14.30 -1.38 -10.76
CA VAL A 311 -15.20 -0.24 -10.70
C VAL A 311 -14.43 1.04 -10.49
N ILE A 312 -14.82 2.08 -11.22
CA ILE A 312 -14.48 3.47 -10.91
C ILE A 312 -15.75 4.27 -10.71
N TYR A 313 -15.72 5.26 -9.82
CA TYR A 313 -16.91 6.03 -9.47
C TYR A 313 -16.58 7.44 -8.98
N ILE A 314 -17.54 8.35 -9.09
CA ILE A 314 -17.47 9.69 -8.49
C ILE A 314 -18.60 9.84 -7.48
N VAL A 315 -18.26 10.30 -6.27
CA VAL A 315 -19.18 10.62 -5.19
C VAL A 315 -19.15 12.12 -4.91
N ASP A 316 -20.32 12.71 -4.71
CA ASP A 316 -20.45 14.06 -4.13
C ASP A 316 -20.25 13.98 -2.61
N LYS A 317 -19.25 14.69 -2.07
CA LYS A 317 -18.90 14.58 -0.64
C LYS A 317 -19.96 15.16 0.29
N ALA A 318 -20.74 16.14 -0.16
CA ALA A 318 -21.77 16.75 0.69
C ALA A 318 -22.97 15.83 0.85
N THR A 319 -23.36 15.14 -0.23
CA THR A 319 -24.55 14.27 -0.24
C THR A 319 -24.25 12.79 -0.05
N GLN A 320 -22.97 12.39 -0.16
CA GLN A 320 -22.52 10.99 -0.17
C GLN A 320 -23.18 10.14 -1.27
N LYS A 321 -23.71 10.78 -2.33
CA LYS A 321 -24.34 10.10 -3.46
C LYS A 321 -23.32 9.83 -4.55
N THR A 322 -23.35 8.60 -5.07
CA THR A 322 -22.64 8.27 -6.32
C THR A 322 -23.31 9.01 -7.48
N LEU A 323 -22.55 9.84 -8.17
CA LEU A 323 -23.02 10.61 -9.34
C LEU A 323 -22.90 9.82 -10.63
N ILE A 324 -21.82 9.05 -10.75
CA ILE A 324 -21.54 8.18 -11.90
C ILE A 324 -20.61 7.06 -11.47
N TYR A 325 -20.74 5.91 -12.13
CA TYR A 325 -19.78 4.83 -12.04
C TYR A 325 -19.65 4.15 -13.40
N SER A 326 -18.53 3.46 -13.60
CA SER A 326 -18.30 2.52 -14.69
C SER A 326 -17.73 1.24 -14.10
N TRP A 327 -18.01 0.12 -14.75
CA TRP A 327 -17.51 -1.18 -14.33
C TRP A 327 -16.96 -1.97 -15.52
N GLY A 328 -16.08 -2.92 -15.23
CA GLY A 328 -15.43 -3.76 -16.23
C GLY A 328 -14.83 -5.03 -15.62
N ASN A 329 -14.01 -5.71 -16.41
CA ASN A 329 -13.32 -6.92 -15.97
C ASN A 329 -12.27 -6.57 -14.89
N PRO A 330 -12.14 -7.36 -13.81
CA PRO A 330 -11.15 -7.15 -12.74
C PRO A 330 -9.72 -7.01 -13.28
N GLY A 331 -9.35 -7.78 -14.31
CA GLY A 331 -8.02 -7.72 -14.93
C GLY A 331 -7.81 -6.64 -15.99
N ALA A 332 -8.71 -5.67 -16.15
CA ALA A 332 -8.58 -4.68 -17.23
C ALA A 332 -7.43 -3.69 -16.97
N ASP A 333 -6.62 -3.42 -18.01
CA ASP A 333 -5.52 -2.44 -17.95
C ASP A 333 -5.98 -0.99 -18.18
N ARG A 334 -7.25 -0.79 -18.52
CA ARG A 334 -7.83 0.54 -18.80
C ARG A 334 -9.29 0.56 -18.39
N ILE A 335 -9.71 1.66 -17.79
CA ILE A 335 -11.11 1.96 -17.49
C ILE A 335 -11.37 3.47 -17.59
N GLY A 336 -12.59 3.87 -17.89
CA GLY A 336 -12.94 5.28 -18.02
C GLY A 336 -14.42 5.49 -18.30
N PHE A 337 -14.84 6.75 -18.21
CA PHE A 337 -16.18 7.18 -18.60
C PHE A 337 -16.16 8.63 -19.11
N ASN A 338 -17.14 8.98 -19.93
CA ASN A 338 -17.31 10.34 -20.45
C ASN A 338 -18.81 10.70 -20.57
N PRO A 339 -19.48 11.08 -19.48
CA PRO A 339 -20.85 11.61 -19.50
C PRO A 339 -20.98 13.02 -20.09
N GLY A 340 -19.90 13.64 -20.57
CA GLY A 340 -19.91 14.98 -21.18
C GLY A 340 -19.61 16.14 -20.23
N TRP A 341 -19.87 15.99 -18.93
CA TRP A 341 -19.53 17.00 -17.90
C TRP A 341 -18.22 16.70 -17.16
N VAL A 342 -17.74 15.46 -17.25
CA VAL A 342 -16.42 15.02 -16.80
C VAL A 342 -15.97 13.91 -17.74
N ARG A 343 -14.67 13.81 -17.99
CA ARG A 343 -14.08 12.65 -18.63
C ARG A 343 -12.99 12.08 -17.72
N VAL A 344 -13.12 10.80 -17.42
CA VAL A 344 -12.13 10.03 -16.66
C VAL A 344 -11.52 8.98 -17.56
N GLN A 345 -10.20 8.87 -17.51
CA GLN A 345 -9.47 7.75 -18.09
C GLN A 345 -8.38 7.34 -17.12
N CYS A 346 -8.32 6.04 -16.82
CA CYS A 346 -7.27 5.42 -16.02
C CYS A 346 -6.61 4.32 -16.84
N ASP A 347 -5.29 4.30 -16.84
CA ASP A 347 -4.48 3.27 -17.47
C ASP A 347 -3.59 2.62 -16.41
N LEU A 348 -3.39 1.31 -16.48
CA LEU A 348 -2.45 0.61 -15.63
C LEU A 348 -1.09 1.28 -15.75
N LYS A 349 -0.45 1.57 -14.62
CA LYS A 349 0.81 2.30 -14.56
C LYS A 349 1.96 1.42 -15.02
N THR A 350 2.19 1.41 -16.32
CA THR A 350 3.34 0.76 -16.96
C THR A 350 4.22 1.83 -17.63
N PRO A 351 5.51 1.56 -17.87
CA PRO A 351 6.37 2.49 -18.62
C PRO A 351 5.79 2.87 -19.99
N GLY A 352 5.13 1.92 -20.66
CA GLY A 352 4.48 2.15 -21.95
C GLY A 352 3.26 3.07 -21.84
N ASN A 353 2.38 2.84 -20.86
CA ASN A 353 1.18 3.64 -20.66
C ASN A 353 1.52 5.06 -20.17
N LEU A 354 2.50 5.23 -19.29
CA LEU A 354 2.99 6.54 -18.86
C LEU A 354 3.53 7.36 -20.03
N LYS A 355 4.36 6.75 -20.88
CA LYS A 355 4.89 7.39 -22.08
C LYS A 355 3.75 7.80 -23.03
N LEU A 356 2.78 6.92 -23.26
CA LEU A 356 1.63 7.22 -24.11
C LEU A 356 0.80 8.40 -23.57
N GLN A 357 0.56 8.47 -22.26
CA GLN A 357 -0.13 9.60 -21.66
C GLN A 357 0.64 10.92 -21.81
N GLN A 358 1.97 10.89 -21.63
CA GLN A 358 2.85 12.06 -21.81
C GLN A 358 2.88 12.53 -23.28
N GLU A 359 2.99 11.61 -24.23
CA GLU A 359 3.09 11.91 -25.66
C GLU A 359 1.78 12.43 -26.26
N LEU A 360 0.63 11.97 -25.77
CA LEU A 360 -0.67 12.46 -26.23
C LEU A 360 -0.89 13.95 -25.89
N ARG A 361 -0.16 14.51 -24.92
CA ARG A 361 -0.30 15.91 -24.50
C ARG A 361 1.04 16.51 -24.01
N PRO A 362 1.97 16.83 -24.93
CA PRO A 362 3.34 17.29 -24.59
C PRO A 362 3.41 18.68 -23.92
N GLY A 363 2.27 19.29 -23.58
CA GLY A 363 2.17 20.62 -22.96
C GLY A 363 1.53 20.63 -21.56
N SER A 364 1.25 19.46 -20.97
CA SER A 364 0.82 19.33 -19.57
C SER A 364 1.96 19.52 -18.58
#